data_AF-A0A7C5QHF2-F1
#
_entry.id   AF-A0A7C5QHF2-F1
#
_cell.length_a   1.000
_cell.length_b   1.000
_cell.length_c   1.000
_cell.angle_alpha   90.00
_cell.angle_beta   90.00
_cell.angle_gamma   90.00
#
_symmetry.space_group_name_H-M   'P 1'
#
loop_
_entity.id
_entity.type
_entity.pdbx_description
1 polymer ?
#
loop_
_entity_poly.entity_id
_entity_poly.type
_entity_poly.pdbx_seq_one_letter_code
_entity_poly.pdbx_strand_id
1 'polypeptide(L)'
;MYPDLSYLFHDLLGSSPDNWLSVFKTFGLMLVLAILAGSQLLYLELRRKAREGMFQPEKVKEVVGRGPVVTEIVSNAVFGFIFGAKLLYIFGHFEEFKANAA
;
A
#
# COMPACT_ATOMS: atom_id res chain seq x y z
N MET A 1 -15.56 0.36 17.15
CA MET A 1 -14.78 -0.03 15.96
C MET A 1 -13.93 -1.21 16.36
N TYR A 2 -13.79 -2.23 15.51
CA TYR A 2 -12.86 -3.31 15.78
C TYR A 2 -11.42 -2.76 15.82
N PRO A 3 -10.59 -3.13 16.80
CA PRO A 3 -9.21 -2.64 16.87
C PRO A 3 -8.37 -3.13 15.67
N ASP A 4 -8.62 -4.35 15.21
CA ASP A 4 -7.96 -4.98 14.06
C ASP A 4 -8.86 -6.03 13.41
N LEU A 5 -8.35 -6.65 12.34
CA LEU A 5 -9.09 -7.68 11.62
C LEU A 5 -9.31 -8.95 12.45
N SER A 6 -8.51 -9.25 13.47
CA SER A 6 -8.73 -10.47 14.26
C SER A 6 -10.09 -10.44 14.97
N TYR A 7 -10.46 -9.29 15.55
CA TYR A 7 -11.74 -9.14 16.23
C TYR A 7 -12.92 -9.05 15.25
N LEU A 8 -12.73 -8.41 14.09
CA LEU A 8 -13.76 -8.38 13.05
C LEU A 8 -14.11 -9.79 12.57
N PHE A 9 -13.09 -10.60 12.29
CA PHE A 9 -13.29 -11.97 11.81
C PHE A 9 -13.71 -12.93 12.93
N HIS A 10 -13.36 -12.66 14.19
CA HIS A 10 -13.92 -13.39 15.33
C HIS A 10 -15.44 -13.29 15.35
N ASP A 11 -16.00 -12.10 15.22
CA ASP A 11 -17.46 -11.91 15.28
C ASP A 11 -18.19 -12.42 14.02
N LEU A 12 -17.52 -12.42 12.86
CA LEU A 12 -18.11 -12.88 11.60
C LEU A 12 -18.00 -14.40 11.38
N LEU A 13 -16.88 -15.00 11.76
CA LEU A 13 -16.53 -16.39 11.42
C LEU A 13 -16.22 -17.26 12.63
N GLY A 14 -16.22 -16.71 13.85
CA GLY A 14 -15.86 -17.44 15.08
C GLY A 14 -14.37 -17.76 15.21
N SER A 15 -13.49 -17.11 14.44
CA SER A 15 -12.04 -17.34 14.49
C SER A 15 -11.45 -16.95 15.84
N SER A 16 -10.38 -17.60 16.33
CA SER A 16 -9.76 -17.22 17.62
C SER A 16 -9.36 -15.74 17.67
N PRO A 17 -9.65 -15.00 18.76
CA PRO A 17 -9.14 -13.64 18.99
C PRO A 17 -7.61 -13.60 18.99
N ASP A 18 -7.04 -12.42 18.73
CA ASP A 18 -5.60 -12.14 18.68
C ASP A 18 -4.77 -13.11 17.80
N ASN A 19 -5.39 -13.56 16.70
CA ASN A 19 -4.72 -14.37 15.70
C ASN A 19 -3.79 -13.51 14.80
N TRP A 20 -3.19 -14.11 13.78
CA TRP A 20 -2.27 -13.42 12.87
C TRP A 20 -2.87 -12.19 12.16
N LEU A 21 -4.20 -12.10 12.05
CA LEU A 21 -4.92 -10.95 11.48
C LEU A 21 -4.84 -9.71 12.38
N SER A 22 -4.44 -9.84 13.64
CA SER A 22 -4.32 -8.72 14.58
C SER A 22 -3.28 -7.67 14.17
N VAL A 23 -2.35 -8.05 13.29
CA VAL A 23 -1.37 -7.15 12.66
C VAL A 23 -2.08 -6.10 11.78
N PHE A 24 -3.23 -6.43 11.19
CA PHE A 24 -3.97 -5.52 10.31
C PHE A 24 -4.94 -4.66 11.10
N LYS A 25 -4.48 -3.47 11.50
CA LYS A 25 -5.32 -2.50 12.20
C LYS A 25 -6.40 -1.92 11.28
N THR A 26 -7.62 -1.80 11.79
CA THR A 26 -8.77 -1.32 10.99
C THR A 26 -8.62 0.13 10.56
N PHE A 27 -7.97 0.97 11.38
CA PHE A 27 -7.66 2.35 11.01
C PHE A 27 -6.82 2.42 9.73
N GLY A 28 -5.70 1.69 9.68
CA GLY A 28 -4.82 1.65 8.51
C GLY A 28 -5.53 1.08 7.28
N LEU A 29 -6.33 0.03 7.45
CA LEU A 29 -7.14 -0.52 6.37
C LEU A 29 -8.12 0.52 5.79
N MET A 30 -8.87 1.22 6.64
CA MET A 30 -9.82 2.23 6.19
C MET A 30 -9.13 3.41 5.52
N LEU A 31 -7.95 3.81 6.00
CA LEU A 31 -7.13 4.85 5.37
C LEU A 31 -6.72 4.45 3.95
N VAL A 32 -6.23 3.22 3.76
CA VAL A 32 -5.88 2.70 2.43
C VAL A 32 -7.10 2.68 1.51
N LEU A 33 -8.24 2.19 2.00
CA LEU A 33 -9.48 2.16 1.22
C LEU A 33 -9.96 3.57 0.82
N ALA A 34 -9.84 4.55 1.71
CA ALA A 34 -10.19 5.94 1.42
C ALA A 34 -9.28 6.53 0.33
N ILE A 35 -7.98 6.28 0.38
CA ILE A 35 -7.02 6.71 -0.65
C ILE A 35 -7.34 6.04 -1.99
N LEU A 36 -7.58 4.73 -2.01
CA LEU A 36 -7.91 3.99 -3.23
C LEU A 36 -9.21 4.50 -3.86
N ALA A 37 -10.27 4.65 -3.06
CA ALA A 37 -11.55 5.20 -3.52
C ALA A 37 -11.39 6.63 -4.06
N GLY A 38 -10.69 7.50 -3.32
CA GLY A 38 -10.40 8.86 -3.75
C GLY A 38 -9.61 8.92 -5.06
N SER A 39 -8.58 8.09 -5.19
CA SER A 39 -7.76 8.00 -6.40
C SER A 39 -8.58 7.56 -7.62
N GLN A 40 -9.48 6.58 -7.44
CA GLN A 40 -10.33 6.07 -8.51
C GLN A 40 -11.35 7.13 -8.96
N LEU A 41 -11.98 7.82 -8.00
CA LEU A 41 -12.91 8.91 -8.31
C LEU A 41 -12.21 10.05 -9.05
N LEU A 42 -11.03 10.46 -8.58
CA LEU A 42 -10.23 11.50 -9.24
C LEU A 42 -9.84 11.08 -10.67
N TYR A 43 -9.40 9.84 -10.85
CA TYR A 43 -9.06 9.30 -12.16
C TYR A 43 -10.26 9.33 -13.13
N LEU A 44 -11.44 8.91 -12.67
CA LEU A 44 -12.66 8.96 -13.48
C LEU A 44 -13.06 10.39 -13.86
N GLU A 45 -12.93 11.33 -12.93
CA GLU A 45 -13.23 12.74 -13.14
C GLU A 45 -12.25 13.39 -14.11
N LEU A 46 -10.95 13.09 -14.00
CA LEU A 46 -9.94 13.52 -14.98
C LEU A 46 -10.29 12.97 -16.36
N ARG A 47 -10.66 11.69 -16.49
CA ARG A 47 -11.09 11.14 -17.78
C ARG A 47 -12.36 11.80 -18.32
N ARG A 48 -13.30 12.21 -17.46
CA ARG A 48 -14.50 12.95 -17.85
C ARG A 48 -14.13 14.32 -18.43
N LYS A 49 -13.31 15.09 -17.71
CA LYS A 49 -12.79 16.41 -18.15
C LYS A 49 -11.95 16.32 -19.43
N ALA A 50 -11.21 15.22 -19.62
CA ALA A 50 -10.48 14.96 -20.85
C ALA A 50 -11.40 14.83 -22.06
N ARG A 51 -12.53 14.12 -21.91
CA ARG A 51 -13.54 13.98 -22.99
C ARG A 51 -14.28 15.29 -23.27
N GLU A 52 -14.38 16.17 -22.29
CA GLU A 52 -14.93 17.53 -22.44
C GLU A 52 -13.96 18.49 -23.14
N GLY A 53 -12.75 18.04 -23.48
CA GLY A 53 -11.74 18.87 -24.14
C GLY A 53 -11.05 19.87 -23.21
N MET A 54 -11.13 19.69 -21.88
CA MET A 54 -10.45 20.58 -20.93
C MET A 54 -8.93 20.45 -20.95
N PHE A 55 -8.39 19.36 -21.52
CA PHE A 55 -6.95 19.16 -21.62
C PHE A 55 -6.47 19.37 -23.06
N GLN A 56 -5.35 20.06 -23.19
CA GLN A 56 -4.67 20.24 -24.47
C GLN A 56 -3.53 19.24 -24.59
N PRO A 57 -3.35 18.59 -25.75
CA PRO A 57 -2.24 17.68 -25.96
C PRO A 57 -0.92 18.45 -26.00
N GLU A 58 0.06 18.01 -25.21
CA GLU A 58 1.42 18.52 -25.25
C GLU A 58 2.33 17.54 -25.99
N LYS A 59 3.17 18.05 -26.90
CA LYS A 59 4.17 17.23 -27.59
C LYS A 59 5.37 17.04 -26.67
N VAL A 60 5.45 15.87 -26.04
CA VAL A 60 6.58 15.50 -25.18
C VAL A 60 7.61 14.73 -26.01
N LYS A 61 8.90 15.06 -25.83
CA LYS A 61 9.99 14.24 -26.40
C LYS A 61 10.21 13.04 -25.49
N GLU A 62 9.84 11.86 -25.97
CA GLU A 62 10.11 10.61 -25.28
C GLU A 62 11.52 10.12 -25.62
N VAL A 63 12.33 9.82 -24.60
CA VAL A 63 13.66 9.21 -24.78
C VAL A 63 13.50 7.70 -24.72
N VAL A 64 13.30 7.07 -25.88
CA VAL A 64 13.18 5.62 -25.99
C VAL A 64 14.57 4.98 -25.94
N GLY A 65 14.76 3.97 -25.09
CA GLY A 65 16.02 3.22 -24.99
C GLY A 65 17.06 3.79 -24.03
N ARG A 66 16.69 4.72 -23.15
CA ARG A 66 17.56 5.09 -22.02
C ARG A 66 17.73 3.87 -21.11
N GLY A 67 18.99 3.47 -20.88
CA GLY A 67 19.32 2.42 -19.91
C GLY A 67 18.94 2.83 -18.47
N PRO A 68 18.85 1.87 -17.55
CA PRO A 68 18.46 2.14 -16.17
C PRO A 68 19.43 3.13 -15.52
N VAL A 69 18.87 4.11 -14.80
CA VAL A 69 19.69 5.13 -14.14
C VAL A 69 20.36 4.50 -12.92
N VAL A 70 21.68 4.62 -12.80
CA VAL A 70 22.43 4.01 -11.68
C VAL A 70 21.88 4.43 -10.32
N THR A 71 21.44 5.69 -10.18
CA THR A 71 20.83 6.19 -8.94
C THR A 71 19.50 5.50 -8.62
N GLU A 72 18.70 5.14 -9.63
CA GLU A 72 17.46 4.37 -9.44
C GLU A 72 17.77 2.93 -9.03
N ILE A 73 18.80 2.31 -9.62
CA ILE A 73 19.22 0.97 -9.24
C ILE A 73 19.67 0.95 -7.78
N VAL A 74 20.55 1.88 -7.40
CA VAL A 74 21.09 1.97 -6.04
C VAL A 74 19.98 2.29 -5.04
N SER A 75 19.10 3.24 -5.33
CA SER A 75 18.01 3.58 -4.42
C SER A 75 17.06 2.39 -4.21
N ASN A 76 16.65 1.71 -5.28
CA ASN A 76 15.82 0.51 -5.18
C ASN A 76 16.53 -0.62 -4.43
N ALA A 77 17.83 -0.81 -4.64
CA ALA A 77 18.60 -1.81 -3.91
C ALA A 77 18.65 -1.51 -2.40
N VAL A 78 18.86 -0.24 -2.01
CA VAL A 78 18.87 0.18 -0.61
C VAL A 78 17.48 0.01 0.03
N PHE A 79 16.43 0.49 -0.62
CA PHE A 79 15.06 0.32 -0.12
C PHE A 79 14.68 -1.15 -0.02
N GLY A 80 14.94 -1.93 -1.08
CA GLY A 80 14.69 -3.36 -1.11
C GLY A 80 15.44 -4.10 -0.01
N PHE A 81 16.69 -3.75 0.25
CA PHE A 81 17.47 -4.31 1.34
C PHE A 81 16.88 -3.97 2.72
N ILE A 82 16.54 -2.70 2.97
CA ILE A 82 15.97 -2.27 4.26
C ILE A 82 14.61 -2.95 4.51
N PHE A 83 13.73 -2.96 3.51
CA PHE A 83 12.42 -3.61 3.61
C PHE A 83 12.58 -5.13 3.77
N GLY A 84 13.40 -5.76 2.95
CA GLY A 84 13.64 -7.21 3.01
C GLY A 84 14.22 -7.63 4.36
N ALA A 85 15.22 -6.93 4.87
CA ALA A 85 15.81 -7.20 6.18
C ALA A 85 14.78 -7.06 7.31
N LYS A 86 13.93 -6.03 7.28
CA LYS A 86 12.83 -5.85 8.25
C LYS A 86 11.82 -7.00 8.19
N LEU A 87 11.44 -7.46 6.98
CA LEU A 87 10.50 -8.56 6.82
C LEU A 87 11.06 -9.87 7.38
N LEU A 88 12.34 -10.17 7.12
CA LEU A 88 13.01 -11.34 7.69
C LEU A 88 13.08 -11.29 9.22
N TYR A 89 13.36 -10.11 9.78
CA TYR A 89 13.37 -9.90 11.23
C TYR A 89 11.99 -10.13 11.84
N ILE A 90 10.94 -9.52 11.27
CA ILE A 90 9.55 -9.71 11.70
C ILE A 90 9.16 -11.18 11.63
N PHE A 91 9.53 -11.89 10.56
CA PHE A 91 9.23 -13.31 10.43
C PHE A 91 9.87 -14.14 11.56
N GLY A 92 11.12 -13.84 11.93
CA GLY A 92 11.78 -14.52 13.05
C GLY A 92 11.25 -14.14 14.44
N HIS A 93 10.64 -12.95 14.58
CA HIS A 93 10.20 -12.37 15.86
C HIS A 93 8.69 -12.04 15.82
N PHE A 94 7.92 -12.90 15.15
CA PHE A 94 6.53 -12.58 14.80
C PHE A 94 5.63 -12.40 16.02
N GLU A 95 5.85 -13.17 17.08
CA GLU A 95 5.06 -13.06 18.31
C GLU A 95 5.27 -11.70 19.01
N GLU A 96 6.51 -11.22 19.07
CA GLU A 96 6.83 -9.88 19.62
C GLU A 96 6.24 -8.77 18.74
N PHE A 97 6.35 -8.93 17.42
CA PHE A 97 5.78 -7.99 16.47
C PHE A 97 4.25 -7.93 16.56
N LYS A 98 3.58 -9.08 16.71
CA LYS A 98 2.13 -9.17 16.89
C LYS A 98 1.67 -8.48 18.18
N ALA A 99 2.42 -8.67 19.27
CA ALA A 99 2.10 -8.06 20.57
C ALA A 99 2.17 -6.53 20.54
N ASN A 100 2.99 -5.95 19.66
CA ASN A 100 3.13 -4.50 19.51
C ASN A 100 3.23 -4.09 18.04
N ALA A 101 2.20 -4.45 17.27
CA ALA A 101 2.03 -4.00 15.89
C ALA A 101 1.57 -2.54 15.89
N ALA A 102 2.53 -1.62 16.09
CA ALA A 102 2.36 -0.16 16.02
C ALA A 102 2.91 0.39 14.70
#